data_AF-A0A176Z1I7-F1
#
_entry.id   AF-A0A176Z1I7-F1
#
_cell.length_a   1.000
_cell.length_b   1.000
_cell.length_c   1.000
_cell.angle_alpha   90.00
_cell.angle_beta   90.00
_cell.angle_gamma   90.00
#
_symmetry.space_group_name_H-M   'P 1'
#
loop_
_entity.id
_entity.type
_entity.pdbx_description
1 polymer ?
#
loop_
_entity_poly.entity_id
_entity_poly.type
_entity_poly.pdbx_seq_one_letter_code
_entity_poly.pdbx_strand_id
1 'polypeptide(L)' 'MPRRPAKVTQADLARAIRAAKEAGASAVSVDADGVIRIALTSSAVPTKLTTGLDEIWVPSEALQRYLKRTESG' A
#
# COMPACT_ATOMS: atom_id res chain seq x y z
N MET A 1 12.12 -26.12 7.44
CA MET A 1 10.66 -25.86 7.51
C MET A 1 10.15 -25.51 6.13
N PRO A 2 9.34 -26.36 5.47
CA PRO A 2 8.71 -25.99 4.22
C PRO A 2 7.63 -24.94 4.52
N ARG A 3 7.82 -23.73 4.00
CA ARG A 3 6.79 -22.69 4.06
C ARG A 3 5.79 -22.97 2.93
N ARG A 4 4.49 -22.89 3.23
CA ARG A 4 3.46 -22.92 2.19
C ARG A 4 3.73 -21.77 1.20
N PRO A 5 3.72 -21.99 -0.12
CA PRO A 5 3.83 -20.92 -1.09
C PRO A 5 2.78 -19.83 -0.84
N ALA A 6 3.15 -18.58 -1.08
CA ALA A 6 2.21 -17.46 -0.98
C ALA A 6 1.05 -17.66 -1.98
N LYS A 7 -0.17 -17.34 -1.55
CA LYS A 7 -1.37 -17.46 -2.40
C LYS A 7 -1.45 -16.38 -3.49
N VAL A 8 -0.71 -15.29 -3.32
CA VAL A 8 -0.62 -14.16 -4.26
C VAL A 8 0.84 -13.81 -4.53
N THR A 9 1.12 -13.36 -5.75
CA THR A 9 2.47 -12.97 -6.15
C THR A 9 2.67 -11.46 -6.03
N GLN A 10 3.94 -11.03 -6.05
CA GLN A 10 4.29 -9.63 -6.11
C GLN A 10 3.78 -8.94 -7.39
N ALA A 11 3.71 -9.68 -8.51
CA ALA A 11 3.20 -9.16 -9.77
C ALA A 11 1.70 -8.85 -9.68
N ASP A 12 0.93 -9.70 -8.99
CA ASP A 12 -0.51 -9.50 -8.77
C ASP A 12 -0.76 -8.25 -7.92
N LEU A 13 -0.01 -8.12 -6.81
CA LEU A 13 -0.04 -6.94 -5.95
C LEU A 13 0.30 -5.65 -6.71
N ALA A 14 1.37 -5.67 -7.51
CA ALA A 14 1.78 -4.52 -8.30
C ALA A 14 0.69 -4.09 -9.29
N ARG A 15 0.04 -5.06 -9.96
CA ARG A 15 -1.06 -4.80 -10.89
C ARG A 15 -2.28 -4.22 -10.17
N ALA A 16 -2.67 -4.82 -9.04
CA ALA A 16 -3.82 -4.38 -8.26
C ALA A 16 -3.62 -2.95 -7.71
N ILE A 17 -2.44 -2.63 -7.19
CA ILE A 17 -2.14 -1.29 -6.68
C ILE A 17 -2.19 -0.24 -7.79
N ARG A 18 -1.68 -0.53 -9.00
CA ARG A 18 -1.77 0.40 -10.13
C ARG A 18 -3.22 0.68 -10.51
N ALA A 19 -4.01 -0.38 -10.72
CA ALA A 19 -5.42 -0.25 -11.05
C ALA A 19 -6.20 0.49 -9.94
N ALA A 20 -5.91 0.20 -8.68
CA ALA A 20 -6.52 0.87 -7.53
C ALA A 20 -6.20 2.38 -7.50
N LYS A 21 -4.95 2.76 -7.77
CA LYS A 21 -4.55 4.17 -7.86
C LYS A 21 -5.27 4.90 -9.00
N GLU A 22 -5.31 4.30 -10.18
CA GLU A 22 -6.02 4.85 -11.35
C GLU A 22 -7.52 5.01 -11.08
N ALA A 23 -8.10 4.08 -10.31
CA ALA A 23 -9.51 4.09 -9.94
C ALA A 23 -9.87 5.00 -8.75
N GLY A 24 -8.89 5.69 -8.13
CA GLY A 24 -9.16 6.53 -6.96
C GLY A 24 -9.50 5.74 -5.69
N ALA A 25 -8.93 4.54 -5.54
CA ALA A 25 -9.11 3.72 -4.36
C ALA A 25 -8.42 4.32 -3.12
N SER A 26 -9.05 4.19 -1.96
CA SER A 26 -8.47 4.57 -0.65
C SER A 26 -7.58 3.47 -0.07
N ALA A 27 -7.88 2.21 -0.38
CA ALA A 27 -7.14 1.09 0.19
C ALA A 27 -7.15 -0.15 -0.72
N VAL A 28 -6.06 -0.91 -0.63
CA VAL A 28 -5.96 -2.27 -1.15
C VAL A 28 -5.61 -3.18 0.03
N SER A 29 -6.40 -4.24 0.22
CA SER A 29 -6.15 -5.25 1.26
C SER A 29 -6.09 -6.64 0.65
N VAL A 30 -5.31 -7.53 1.28
CA VAL A 30 -5.20 -8.93 0.88
C VAL A 30 -5.61 -9.80 2.05
N ASP A 31 -6.59 -10.66 1.82
CA ASP A 31 -7.06 -11.63 2.80
C ASP A 31 -6.11 -12.83 2.92
N ALA A 32 -6.20 -13.58 4.02
CA ALA A 32 -5.45 -14.82 4.23
C ALA A 32 -5.74 -15.88 3.15
N ASP A 33 -6.86 -15.74 2.43
CA ASP A 33 -7.24 -16.56 1.28
C ASP A 33 -6.69 -16.11 -0.06
N GLY A 34 -5.93 -15.00 -0.10
CA GLY A 34 -5.34 -14.47 -1.33
C GLY A 34 -6.33 -13.61 -2.14
N VAL A 35 -7.49 -13.28 -1.57
CA VAL A 35 -8.45 -12.36 -2.19
C VAL A 35 -7.94 -10.93 -2.03
N ILE A 36 -7.74 -10.25 -3.16
CA ILE A 36 -7.36 -8.83 -3.19
C ILE A 36 -8.64 -7.99 -3.24
N ARG A 37 -8.85 -7.13 -2.25
CA ARG A 37 -10.00 -6.22 -2.17
C ARG A 37 -9.54 -4.79 -2.40
N ILE A 38 -10.30 -4.04 -3.21
CA ILE A 38 -10.03 -2.64 -3.53
C ILE A 38 -11.21 -1.82 -2.98
N ALA A 39 -10.94 -0.93 -2.04
CA ALA A 39 -11.92 0.00 -1.51
C ALA A 39 -11.88 1.30 -2.32
N LEU A 40 -12.93 1.57 -3.08
CA LEU A 40 -13.07 2.81 -3.84
C LEU A 40 -13.53 3.94 -2.91
N THR A 41 -13.01 5.15 -3.13
CA THR A 41 -13.63 6.34 -2.53
C THR A 41 -14.87 6.69 -3.35
N SER A 42 -16.01 6.95 -2.70
CA SER A 42 -17.28 7.27 -3.39
C SER A 42 -17.24 8.61 -4.15
N SER A 43 -16.10 9.27 -4.25
CA SER A 43 -15.97 10.50 -5.00
C SER A 43 -15.27 10.20 -6.32
N ALA A 44 -16.04 10.18 -7.39
CA ALA A 44 -15.51 10.30 -8.75
C ALA A 44 -14.86 11.67 -8.88
N VAL A 45 -13.64 11.83 -8.34
CA VAL A 45 -12.81 13.00 -8.58
C VAL A 45 -12.00 12.68 -9.82
N PRO A 46 -12.10 13.49 -10.89
CA PRO A 46 -11.23 13.31 -12.04
C PRO A 46 -9.79 13.37 -11.55
N THR A 47 -8.97 12.41 -11.95
CA THR A 47 -7.53 12.33 -11.65
C THR A 47 -6.84 13.63 -12.05
N LYS A 48 -6.84 14.61 -11.14
CA LYS A 48 -5.91 15.72 -11.16
C LYS A 48 -4.61 15.14 -10.62
N LEU A 49 -3.58 15.16 -11.47
CA LEU A 49 -2.21 14.90 -11.07
C LEU A 49 -1.81 16.00 -10.07
N THR A 50 -2.22 15.88 -8.82
CA THR A 50 -1.80 16.78 -7.75
C THR A 50 -0.44 16.32 -7.31
N THR A 51 0.57 16.84 -8.00
CA THR A 51 1.86 17.16 -7.39
C THR A 51 1.56 18.10 -6.21
N GLY A 52 1.35 17.54 -5.03
CA GLY A 52 1.06 18.28 -3.80
C GLY A 52 1.66 17.56 -2.62
N LEU A 53 2.74 18.13 -2.10
CA LEU A 53 3.56 17.68 -0.98
C LEU A 53 2.87 17.90 0.38
N ASP A 54 1.59 17.55 0.56
CA ASP A 54 0.83 17.99 1.75
C ASP A 54 0.09 16.89 2.51
N GLU A 55 0.50 15.62 2.38
CA GLU A 55 0.37 14.69 3.50
C GLU A 55 1.77 14.46 4.05
N ILE A 56 2.10 15.19 5.12
CA ILE A 56 3.26 14.90 5.94
C ILE A 56 3.01 13.52 6.54
N TRP A 57 3.49 12.49 5.85
CA TRP A 57 3.47 11.13 6.33
C TRP A 57 4.29 11.09 7.62
N VAL A 58 3.61 10.92 8.75
CA VAL A 58 4.24 10.76 10.06
C VAL A 58 4.51 9.26 10.26
N PRO A 59 5.78 8.81 10.30
CA PRO A 59 6.10 7.41 10.54
C PRO A 59 5.64 6.98 11.94
N SER A 60 5.20 5.73 12.08
CA SER A 60 4.86 5.15 13.37
C SER A 60 6.08 5.10 14.32
N GLU A 61 5.84 5.15 15.63
CA GLU A 61 6.86 5.02 16.69
C GLU A 61 7.82 3.85 16.47
N ALA A 62 7.27 2.70 16.04
CA ALA A 62 8.07 1.51 15.75
C ALA A 62 9.06 1.74 14.60
N LEU A 63 8.62 2.44 13.55
CA LEU A 63 9.44 2.74 12.39
C LEU A 63 10.52 3.79 12.73
N GLN A 64 10.18 4.80 13.53
CA GLN A 64 11.16 5.80 13.98
C GLN A 64 12.29 5.17 14.82
N ARG A 65 11.96 4.26 15.74
CA ARG A 65 12.96 3.54 16.56
C ARG A 65 13.87 2.66 15.73
N TYR A 66 13.33 2.02 14.69
CA TYR A 66 14.10 1.18 13.79
C TYR A 66 15.13 2.01 13.01
N LEU A 67 14.70 3.13 12.41
CA LEU A 67 15.58 4.02 11.64
C LEU A 67 16.69 4.61 12.50
N LYS A 68 16.36 5.07 13.72
CA LYS A 68 17.36 5.60 14.66
C LYS A 68 18.47 4.60 15.01
N ARG A 69 18.14 3.31 15.05
CA ARG A 69 19.11 2.25 15.33
C ARG A 69 20.06 2.02 14.16
N THR A 70 19.59 2.18 12.93
CA THR A 70 20.42 1.96 11.72
C THR A 70 21.36 3.12 11.41
N GLU A 71 21.09 4.33 11.93
CA GLU A 71 21.95 5.51 11.72
C GLU A 71 23.10 5.64 12.73
N SER A 72 23.08 4.86 13.82
CA SER A 72 24.10 4.89 14.88
C SER A 72 25.17 3.77 14.74
N GLY A 73 25.31 3.19 13.54
CA GLY A 73 26.26 2.11 13.23
C GLY A 73 27.42 2.56 12.36
#